data_AF-A0A919V1N9-F1
#
_entry.id   AF-A0A919V1N9-F1
#
_cell.length_a   1.000
_cell.length_b   1.000
_cell.length_c   1.000
_cell.angle_alpha   90.00
_cell.angle_beta   90.00
_cell.angle_gamma   90.00
#
_symmetry.space_group_name_H-M   'P 1'
#
loop_
_entity.id
_entity.type
_entity.pdbx_description
1 polymer ?
#
loop_
_entity_poly.entity_id
_entity_poly.type
_entity_poly.pdbx_seq_one_letter_code
_entity_poly.pdbx_strand_id
1 'polypeptide(L)'
;MTEYPLRPVGRVESPLTDLSAAPRQPDEGAPEAWLVFDERCLPALDGVRPGTDMLLLTWLDRADRDTLAVHPRGDAARPLTGVFTTRAPDRPNPVGLHTVHVLEVAGARVRVRNLEALDATPIIDMKPLLTPDR
;
A
#
# COMPACT_ATOMS: atom_id res chain seq x y z
N MET A 1 2.15 -16.64 -22.07
CA MET A 1 1.78 -15.41 -21.33
C MET A 1 3.08 -14.78 -20.87
N THR A 2 3.31 -13.49 -21.12
CA THR A 2 4.55 -12.82 -20.67
C THR A 2 4.39 -12.44 -19.21
N GLU A 3 5.35 -12.81 -18.37
CA GLU A 3 5.38 -12.47 -16.95
C GLU A 3 6.42 -11.38 -16.67
N TYR A 4 6.12 -10.54 -15.68
CA TYR A 4 7.02 -9.50 -15.19
C TYR A 4 7.30 -9.75 -13.72
N PRO A 5 8.45 -10.34 -13.36
CA PRO A 5 8.77 -10.61 -11.97
C PRO A 5 9.02 -9.30 -11.22
N LEU A 6 8.36 -9.12 -10.08
CA LEU A 6 8.61 -8.03 -9.16
C LEU A 6 9.57 -8.48 -8.06
N ARG A 7 10.42 -7.56 -7.61
CA ARG A 7 11.28 -7.77 -6.45
C ARG A 7 10.90 -6.72 -5.41
N PRO A 8 10.35 -7.11 -4.24
CA PRO A 8 10.05 -6.16 -3.18
C PRO A 8 11.28 -5.33 -2.81
N VAL A 9 11.07 -4.06 -2.48
CA VAL A 9 12.13 -3.12 -2.07
C VAL A 9 12.16 -2.89 -0.55
N GLY A 10 11.27 -3.55 0.17
CA GLY A 10 11.10 -3.42 1.60
C GLY A 10 9.78 -4.05 2.06
N ARG A 11 9.39 -3.74 3.30
CA ARG A 11 8.14 -4.19 3.92
C ARG A 11 7.51 -3.09 4.75
N VAL A 12 6.21 -3.22 4.98
CA VAL A 12 5.47 -2.44 5.96
C VAL A 12 5.65 -3.06 7.35
N GLU A 13 5.93 -2.23 8.35
CA GLU A 13 5.82 -2.54 9.78
C GLU A 13 4.64 -1.76 10.35
N SER A 14 3.56 -2.44 10.69
CA SER A 14 2.25 -1.84 11.02
C SER A 14 1.63 -2.57 12.21
N PRO A 15 0.85 -1.88 13.08
CA PRO A 15 0.09 -2.57 14.13
C PRO A 15 -1.09 -3.38 13.56
N LEU A 16 -1.45 -3.20 12.29
CA LEU A 16 -2.53 -3.92 11.63
C LEU A 16 -2.07 -5.35 11.30
N THR A 17 -2.50 -6.34 12.08
CA THR A 17 -2.11 -7.75 11.90
C THR A 17 -3.28 -8.65 11.47
N ASP A 18 -4.51 -8.16 11.58
CA ASP A 18 -5.74 -8.87 11.21
C ASP A 18 -6.47 -8.09 10.10
N LEU A 19 -6.65 -8.74 8.95
CA LEU A 19 -7.34 -8.16 7.79
C LEU A 19 -8.79 -7.77 8.10
N SER A 20 -9.46 -8.52 8.97
CA SER A 20 -10.87 -8.29 9.31
C SER A 20 -11.07 -7.05 10.19
N ALA A 21 -10.05 -6.70 10.97
CA ALA A 21 -10.03 -5.53 11.85
C ALA A 21 -9.33 -4.31 11.24
N ALA A 22 -8.60 -4.48 10.14
CA ALA A 22 -7.93 -3.39 9.44
C ALA A 22 -8.95 -2.41 8.83
N PRO A 23 -8.67 -1.10 8.86
CA PRO A 23 -9.51 -0.10 8.21
C PRO A 23 -9.56 -0.36 6.70
N ARG A 24 -10.73 -0.13 6.08
CA ARG A 24 -10.88 -0.42 4.64
C ARG A 24 -10.34 0.71 3.76
N GLN A 25 -10.21 1.91 4.31
CA GLN A 25 -9.66 3.10 3.65
C GLN A 25 -8.83 3.91 4.66
N PRO A 26 -7.88 4.75 4.19
CA PRO A 26 -7.01 5.53 5.08
C PRO A 26 -7.74 6.46 6.06
N ASP A 27 -8.86 7.04 5.63
CA ASP A 27 -9.70 7.97 6.41
C ASP A 27 -10.54 7.29 7.50
N GLU A 28 -10.50 5.95 7.59
CA GLU A 28 -11.20 5.14 8.60
C GLU A 28 -10.34 4.88 9.85
N GLY A 29 -9.37 5.77 10.15
CA GLY A 29 -8.52 5.66 11.32
C GLY A 29 -7.28 4.79 11.12
N ALA A 30 -6.68 4.82 9.93
CA ALA A 30 -5.42 4.13 9.67
C ALA A 30 -4.31 4.58 10.65
N PRO A 31 -3.61 3.64 11.32
CA PRO A 31 -2.53 3.98 12.24
C PRO A 31 -1.31 4.50 11.48
N GLU A 32 -0.35 5.05 12.23
CA GLU A 32 1.00 5.26 11.69
C GLU A 32 1.69 3.91 11.47
N ALA A 33 2.55 3.86 10.46
CA ALA A 33 3.33 2.68 10.11
C ALA A 33 4.75 3.08 9.68
N TRP A 34 5.65 2.11 9.75
CA TRP A 34 7.00 2.25 9.20
C TRP A 34 7.10 1.52 7.87
N LEU A 35 7.64 2.21 6.87
CA LEU A 35 8.14 1.60 5.64
C LEU A 35 9.61 1.26 5.87
N VAL A 36 9.96 -0.02 5.86
CA VAL A 36 11.33 -0.48 6.10
C VAL A 36 11.90 -0.99 4.78
N PHE A 37 12.81 -0.21 4.20
CA PHE A 37 13.45 -0.51 2.93
C PHE A 37 14.67 -1.43 3.09
N ASP A 38 14.90 -2.27 2.09
CA ASP A 38 16.09 -3.11 2.03
C ASP A 38 17.36 -2.26 1.93
N GLU A 39 18.48 -2.77 2.46
CA GLU A 39 19.78 -2.07 2.43
C GLU A 39 20.22 -1.66 1.01
N ARG A 40 19.91 -2.50 0.01
CA ARG A 40 20.20 -2.24 -1.41
C ARG A 40 19.45 -1.03 -1.98
N CYS A 41 18.38 -0.60 -1.33
CA CYS A 41 17.51 0.49 -1.77
C CYS A 41 17.77 1.81 -1.04
N LEU A 42 18.65 1.85 -0.05
CA LEU A 42 18.91 3.06 0.75
C LEU A 42 19.31 4.29 -0.08
N PRO A 43 20.16 4.18 -1.11
CA PRO A 43 20.48 5.35 -1.95
C PRO A 43 19.24 5.95 -2.64
N ALA A 44 18.18 5.15 -2.86
CA ALA A 44 16.94 5.62 -3.48
C ALA A 44 16.04 6.42 -2.54
N LEU A 45 16.36 6.49 -1.24
CA LEU A 45 15.66 7.35 -0.27
C LEU A 45 16.20 8.79 -0.27
N ASP A 46 17.26 9.08 -1.03
CA ASP A 46 17.76 10.46 -1.15
C ASP A 46 16.65 11.39 -1.64
N GLY A 47 16.49 12.52 -0.95
CA GLY A 47 15.44 13.50 -1.22
C GLY A 47 14.06 13.22 -0.59
N VAL A 48 13.82 12.04 0.00
CA VAL A 48 12.60 11.80 0.81
C VAL A 48 12.69 12.60 2.10
N ARG A 49 11.65 13.37 2.44
CA ARG A 49 11.67 14.27 3.60
C ARG A 49 10.35 14.24 4.36
N PRO A 50 10.37 14.45 5.68
CA PRO A 50 9.16 14.72 6.45
C PRO A 50 8.34 15.88 5.84
N GLY A 51 7.01 15.77 5.92
CA GLY A 51 6.09 16.78 5.41
C GLY A 51 5.73 16.64 3.93
N THR A 52 6.23 15.61 3.23
CA THR A 52 5.87 15.35 1.82
C THR A 52 4.89 14.20 1.67
N ASP A 53 4.00 14.30 0.69
CA ASP A 53 3.14 13.19 0.29
C ASP A 53 3.79 12.34 -0.82
N MET A 54 3.65 11.03 -0.68
CA MET A 54 4.21 10.03 -1.59
C MET A 54 3.12 9.05 -2.03
N LEU A 55 3.20 8.59 -3.28
CA LEU A 55 2.50 7.40 -3.74
C LEU A 55 3.32 6.17 -3.35
N LEU A 56 2.71 5.27 -2.59
CA LEU A 56 3.29 4.00 -2.19
C LEU A 56 2.57 2.86 -2.92
N LEU A 57 3.34 1.95 -3.51
CA LEU A 57 2.84 0.74 -4.14
C LEU A 57 3.25 -0.47 -3.29
N THR A 58 2.27 -1.28 -2.91
CA THR A 58 2.46 -2.50 -2.12
C THR A 58 1.99 -3.72 -2.90
N TRP A 59 2.49 -4.91 -2.55
CA TRP A 59 1.93 -6.17 -3.03
C TRP A 59 1.06 -6.76 -1.92
N LEU A 60 -0.25 -6.85 -2.14
CA LEU A 60 -1.17 -7.43 -1.17
C LEU A 60 -1.08 -8.96 -1.28
N ASP A 61 -0.03 -9.50 -0.69
CA ASP A 61 0.43 -10.89 -0.78
C ASP A 61 -0.57 -11.94 -0.29
N ARG A 62 -1.58 -11.50 0.48
CA ARG A 62 -2.67 -12.34 1.01
C ARG A 62 -3.93 -12.38 0.14
N ALA A 63 -3.94 -11.64 -0.97
CA ALA A 63 -5.11 -11.48 -1.84
C ALA A 63 -5.38 -12.71 -2.72
N ASP A 64 -6.65 -12.99 -2.98
CA ASP A 64 -7.07 -13.93 -4.03
C ASP A 64 -6.91 -13.29 -5.42
N ARG A 65 -6.13 -13.95 -6.28
CA ARG A 65 -5.79 -13.45 -7.62
C ARG A 65 -6.77 -13.90 -8.70
N ASP A 66 -7.63 -14.86 -8.40
CA ASP A 66 -8.63 -15.36 -9.35
C ASP A 66 -9.94 -14.57 -9.28
N THR A 67 -10.11 -13.72 -8.26
CA THR A 67 -11.27 -12.87 -8.09
C THR A 67 -11.36 -11.78 -9.18
N LEU A 68 -12.48 -11.78 -9.91
CA LEU A 68 -12.79 -10.80 -10.97
C LEU A 68 -13.92 -9.83 -10.62
N ALA A 69 -14.74 -10.15 -9.63
CA ALA A 69 -15.81 -9.29 -9.14
C ALA A 69 -16.07 -9.53 -7.65
N VAL A 70 -16.49 -8.47 -6.95
CA VAL A 70 -16.79 -8.51 -5.50
C VAL A 70 -18.07 -7.74 -5.21
N HIS A 71 -18.68 -8.04 -4.06
CA HIS A 71 -19.60 -7.12 -3.42
C HIS A 71 -18.78 -6.06 -2.67
N PRO A 72 -18.80 -4.77 -3.05
CA PRO A 72 -17.95 -3.76 -2.43
C PRO A 72 -18.07 -3.74 -0.91
N ARG A 73 -16.95 -3.61 -0.20
CA ARG A 73 -16.88 -3.69 1.27
C ARG A 73 -17.41 -5.02 1.87
N GLY A 74 -17.56 -6.08 1.08
CA GLY A 74 -18.10 -7.37 1.51
C GLY A 74 -19.61 -7.36 1.78
N ASP A 75 -20.32 -6.33 1.30
CA ASP A 75 -21.74 -6.11 1.60
C ASP A 75 -22.63 -6.71 0.49
N ALA A 76 -23.25 -7.85 0.77
CA ALA A 76 -24.08 -8.58 -0.19
C ALA A 76 -25.32 -7.81 -0.68
N ALA A 77 -25.72 -6.72 0.00
CA ALA A 77 -26.80 -5.86 -0.47
C ALA A 77 -26.35 -4.93 -1.62
N ARG A 78 -25.03 -4.73 -1.80
CA ARG A 78 -24.49 -3.93 -2.91
C ARG A 78 -24.41 -4.78 -4.18
N PRO A 79 -24.51 -4.19 -5.37
CA PRO A 79 -24.37 -4.95 -6.61
C PRO A 79 -22.97 -5.58 -6.73
N LEU A 80 -22.93 -6.80 -7.26
CA LEU A 80 -21.68 -7.44 -7.65
C LEU A 80 -20.97 -6.56 -8.69
N THR A 81 -19.73 -6.18 -8.42
CA THR A 81 -18.99 -5.17 -9.18
C THR A 81 -17.62 -5.71 -9.60
N GLY A 82 -17.23 -5.51 -10.87
CA GLY A 82 -15.93 -5.94 -11.37
C GLY A 82 -14.77 -5.27 -10.62
N VAL A 83 -13.71 -6.01 -10.31
CA VAL A 83 -12.64 -5.52 -9.41
C VAL A 83 -11.93 -4.26 -9.90
N PHE A 84 -11.86 -4.04 -11.22
CA PHE A 84 -11.20 -2.87 -11.82
C PHE A 84 -11.96 -1.54 -11.62
N THR A 85 -13.22 -1.56 -11.18
CA THR A 85 -13.96 -0.36 -10.78
C THR A 85 -14.04 -0.20 -9.26
N THR A 86 -13.26 -1.00 -8.52
CA THR A 86 -13.18 -0.98 -7.05
C THR A 86 -11.74 -0.87 -6.57
N ARG A 87 -11.56 -0.71 -5.25
CA ARG A 87 -10.26 -0.83 -4.56
C ARG A 87 -10.11 -2.14 -3.78
N ALA A 88 -10.87 -3.18 -4.14
CA ALA A 88 -10.78 -4.48 -3.47
C ALA A 88 -9.37 -5.08 -3.59
N PRO A 89 -8.83 -5.68 -2.51
CA PRO A 89 -7.49 -6.26 -2.52
C PRO A 89 -7.39 -7.49 -3.42
N ASP A 90 -8.45 -8.30 -3.48
CA ASP A 90 -8.56 -9.49 -4.33
C ASP A 90 -8.75 -9.06 -5.79
N ARG A 91 -7.75 -9.36 -6.63
CA ARG A 91 -7.66 -8.99 -8.04
C ARG A 91 -6.48 -9.69 -8.73
N PRO A 92 -6.45 -9.78 -10.07
CA PRO A 92 -5.39 -10.50 -10.80
C PRO A 92 -3.94 -10.10 -10.44
N ASN A 93 -3.70 -8.80 -10.27
CA ASN A 93 -2.45 -8.25 -9.78
C ASN A 93 -2.75 -7.38 -8.55
N PRO A 94 -2.59 -7.91 -7.33
CA PRO A 94 -3.00 -7.27 -6.08
C PRO A 94 -2.03 -6.17 -5.66
N VAL A 95 -1.91 -5.14 -6.51
CA VAL A 95 -1.11 -3.96 -6.24
C VAL A 95 -1.94 -3.00 -5.39
N GLY A 96 -1.50 -2.77 -4.15
CA GLY A 96 -1.99 -1.69 -3.32
C GLY A 96 -1.46 -0.35 -3.83
N LEU A 97 -2.31 0.67 -3.80
CA LEU A 97 -1.97 2.04 -4.19
C LEU A 97 -2.41 2.98 -3.08
N HIS A 98 -1.44 3.61 -2.43
CA HIS A 98 -1.67 4.43 -1.24
C HIS A 98 -1.07 5.82 -1.43
N THR A 99 -1.77 6.85 -0.96
CA THR A 99 -1.18 8.18 -0.77
C THR A 99 -0.81 8.31 0.70
N VAL A 100 0.48 8.30 0.99
CA VAL A 100 1.01 8.33 2.35
C VAL A 100 1.69 9.67 2.62
N HIS A 101 1.58 10.15 3.86
CA HIS A 101 2.26 11.37 4.30
C HIS A 101 3.48 11.00 5.14
N VAL A 102 4.66 11.49 4.75
CA VAL A 102 5.92 11.21 5.45
C VAL A 102 6.02 12.04 6.73
N LEU A 103 6.18 11.35 7.86
CA LEU A 103 6.33 11.94 9.19
C LEU A 103 7.80 11.99 9.64
N GLU A 104 8.58 10.98 9.26
CA GLU A 104 9.96 10.81 9.71
C GLU A 104 10.76 9.98 8.71
N VAL A 105 12.06 10.25 8.61
CA VAL A 105 13.03 9.41 7.88
C VAL A 105 14.17 9.08 8.84
N ALA A 106 14.39 7.79 9.10
CA ALA A 106 15.35 7.26 10.06
C ALA A 106 16.15 6.10 9.44
N GLY A 107 17.25 6.43 8.77
CA GLY A 107 18.08 5.46 8.06
C GLY A 107 17.29 4.73 6.96
N ALA A 108 17.06 3.43 7.15
CA ALA A 108 16.29 2.58 6.23
C ALA A 108 14.77 2.69 6.38
N ARG A 109 14.30 3.46 7.36
CA ARG A 109 12.89 3.46 7.78
C ARG A 109 12.25 4.82 7.48
N VAL A 110 11.05 4.81 6.93
CA VAL A 110 10.25 6.00 6.68
C VAL A 110 8.93 5.86 7.43
N ARG A 111 8.68 6.72 8.43
CA ARG A 111 7.41 6.71 9.18
C ARG A 111 6.37 7.47 8.38
N VAL A 112 5.18 6.88 8.26
CA VAL A 112 4.08 7.44 7.48
C VAL A 112 2.75 7.33 8.22
N ARG A 113 1.81 8.19 7.84
CA ARG A 113 0.37 8.04 8.14
C ARG A 113 -0.43 7.84 6.85
N ASN A 114 -1.73 7.56 6.99
CA ASN A 114 -2.67 7.26 5.91
C ASN A 114 -2.33 5.95 5.18
N LEU A 115 -1.92 4.92 5.94
CA LEU A 115 -1.62 3.60 5.40
C LEU A 115 -2.42 2.52 6.13
N GLU A 116 -3.29 1.85 5.38
CA GLU A 116 -4.16 0.75 5.80
C GLU A 116 -3.55 -0.63 5.52
N ALA A 117 -2.27 -0.69 5.18
CA ALA A 117 -1.57 -1.95 4.90
C ALA A 117 -1.25 -2.72 6.19
N LEU A 118 -1.38 -4.03 6.08
CA LEU A 118 -1.07 -4.96 7.15
C LEU A 118 0.44 -5.03 7.40
N ASP A 119 0.80 -5.52 8.58
CA ASP A 119 2.16 -5.85 8.94
C ASP A 119 2.75 -6.86 7.94
N ALA A 120 4.05 -6.69 7.69
CA ALA A 120 4.85 -7.45 6.74
C ALA A 120 4.43 -7.33 5.27
N THR A 121 3.44 -6.50 4.91
CA THR A 121 3.03 -6.30 3.51
C THR A 121 4.23 -5.83 2.67
N PRO A 122 4.59 -6.53 1.58
CA PRO A 122 5.72 -6.14 0.73
C PRO A 122 5.52 -4.78 0.04
N ILE A 123 6.59 -3.99 -0.01
CA ILE A 123 6.64 -2.74 -0.76
C ILE A 123 7.21 -3.03 -2.15
N ILE A 124 6.51 -2.57 -3.19
CA ILE A 124 6.96 -2.68 -4.58
C ILE A 124 7.74 -1.43 -4.98
N ASP A 125 7.21 -0.25 -4.67
CA ASP A 125 7.75 1.02 -5.17
C ASP A 125 7.23 2.21 -4.34
N MET A 126 7.92 3.35 -4.42
CA MET A 126 7.50 4.62 -3.83
C MET A 126 7.84 5.78 -4.76
N LYS A 127 6.91 6.71 -4.95
CA LYS A 127 7.03 7.83 -5.89
C LYS A 127 6.55 9.13 -5.25
N PRO A 128 7.07 10.30 -5.64
CA PRO A 128 6.47 11.57 -5.23
C PRO A 128 5.02 11.66 -5.72
N LEU A 129 4.12 12.18 -4.88
CA LEU A 129 2.77 12.53 -5.33
C LEU A 129 2.85 13.75 -6.26
N LEU A 130 2.32 13.63 -7.48
CA LEU A 130 2.20 14.76 -8.40
C LEU A 130 0.99 15.61 -8.01
N THR A 131 1.24 16.85 -7.62
CA THR A 131 0.24 17.89 -7.40
C THR A 131 0.37 18.95 -8.49
N PRO A 132 -0.69 19.67 -8.87
CA PRO A 132 -0.64 20.69 -9.93
C PRO A 132 0.46 21.74 -9.75
N ASP A 133 0.86 21.98 -8.50
CA ASP A 133 1.87 22.98 -8.13
C ASP A 133 3.32 22.45 -8.18
N ARG A 134 3.54 21.26 -8.75
CA ARG A 134 4.83 20.57 -8.77
C ARG A 134 5.20 20.03 -10.15
#